data_AF-A0A8T7H0D1-F1
#
_entry.id   AF-A0A8T7H0D1-F1
#
_cell.length_a   1.000
_cell.length_b   1.000
_cell.length_c   1.000
_cell.angle_alpha   90.00
_cell.angle_beta   90.00
_cell.angle_gamma   90.00
#
_symmetry.space_group_name_H-M   'P 1'
#
loop_
_entity.id
_entity.type
_entity.pdbx_description
1 polymer ?
#
loop_
_entity_poly.entity_id
_entity_poly.type
_entity_poly.pdbx_seq_one_letter_code
_entity_poly.pdbx_strand_id
1 'polypeptide(L)'
;MKIRLLSALVVLLLALAFSAACVGSENGDGSPTTGIPGTAEGTEATTTPVSLTPGPTQTLPPGKEVAFQVTPGFPSRFKHDLTITFNGGKGQDLLKKNIEVRVTKSTGEVVTETLQPIIGDAVTISDAEGENRVEVSVSLVTGGTYKVIDRIVEVP
;
A
#
# COMPACT_ATOMS: atom_id res chain seq x y z
N MET A 1 -46.43 30.64 18.10
CA MET A 1 -46.20 29.17 18.06
C MET A 1 -44.74 28.76 17.81
N LYS A 2 -43.89 29.54 17.13
CA LYS A 2 -42.48 29.16 16.83
C LYS A 2 -41.51 29.13 18.03
N ILE A 3 -41.65 30.04 19.00
CA ILE A 3 -40.76 30.12 20.18
C ILE A 3 -40.99 28.97 21.18
N ARG A 4 -42.23 28.47 21.29
CA ARG A 4 -42.57 27.32 22.14
C ARG A 4 -42.00 26.02 21.58
N LEU A 5 -41.92 25.89 20.24
CA LEU A 5 -41.31 24.74 19.57
C LEU A 5 -39.78 24.73 19.74
N LEU A 6 -39.15 25.90 19.65
CA LEU A 6 -37.70 26.04 19.83
C LEU A 6 -37.27 25.69 21.27
N SER A 7 -38.06 26.13 22.26
CA SER A 7 -37.81 25.79 23.67
C SER A 7 -37.98 24.29 23.95
N ALA A 8 -38.95 23.61 23.33
CA ALA A 8 -39.12 22.18 23.48
C ALA A 8 -37.96 21.38 22.84
N LEU A 9 -37.45 21.83 21.70
CA LEU A 9 -36.33 21.20 21.01
C LEU A 9 -35.01 21.30 21.80
N VAL A 10 -34.76 22.47 22.43
CA VAL A 10 -33.55 22.68 23.25
C VAL A 10 -33.59 21.83 24.52
N VAL A 11 -34.75 21.69 25.17
CA VAL A 11 -34.91 20.83 26.35
C VAL A 11 -34.70 19.35 25.98
N LEU A 12 -35.19 18.91 24.82
CA LEU A 12 -35.01 17.54 24.33
C LEU A 12 -33.54 17.22 24.02
N LEU A 13 -32.80 18.16 23.43
CA LEU A 13 -31.37 18.00 23.12
C LEU A 13 -30.49 17.94 24.38
N LEU A 14 -30.83 18.70 25.44
CA LEU A 14 -30.12 18.61 26.72
C LEU A 14 -30.37 17.28 27.45
N ALA A 15 -31.55 16.67 27.29
CA ALA A 15 -31.88 15.39 27.92
C ALA A 15 -31.10 14.20 27.35
N LEU A 16 -30.67 14.28 26.08
CA LEU A 16 -29.93 13.22 25.38
C LEU A 16 -28.42 13.21 25.70
N ALA A 17 -27.89 14.26 26.35
CA ALA A 17 -26.45 14.42 26.59
C ALA A 17 -25.92 13.75 27.88
N PHE A 18 -26.77 13.05 28.66
CA PHE A 18 -26.38 12.48 29.97
C PHE A 18 -26.17 10.95 29.99
N SER A 19 -26.15 10.29 28.83
CA SER A 19 -25.93 8.82 28.74
C SER A 19 -24.44 8.45 28.70
N ALA A 20 -23.66 8.87 29.71
CA ALA A 20 -22.29 8.40 29.91
C ALA A 20 -22.01 8.22 31.40
N ALA A 21 -22.55 7.15 32.00
CA ALA A 21 -22.03 6.52 33.21
C ALA A 21 -22.79 5.21 33.52
N CYS A 22 -22.17 4.07 33.27
CA CYS A 22 -22.37 2.91 34.14
C CYS A 22 -21.02 2.27 34.40
N VAL A 23 -20.55 2.50 35.62
CA VAL A 23 -19.44 1.79 36.28
C VAL A 23 -20.01 0.45 36.74
N GLY A 24 -19.33 -0.64 36.39
CA GLY A 24 -19.57 -1.97 36.97
C GLY A 24 -18.22 -2.57 37.32
N SER A 25 -17.88 -2.56 38.61
CA SER A 25 -16.71 -3.21 39.18
C SER A 25 -17.22 -4.32 40.07
N GLU A 26 -16.89 -5.58 39.77
CA GLU A 26 -17.05 -6.70 40.69
C GLU A 26 -15.82 -7.60 40.60
N ASN A 27 -15.16 -7.74 41.75
CA ASN A 27 -13.98 -8.56 42.00
C ASN A 27 -14.36 -10.04 42.14
N GLY A 28 -13.54 -10.93 41.57
CA GLY A 28 -13.68 -12.39 41.70
C GLY A 28 -12.39 -13.12 41.35
N ASP A 29 -11.50 -13.14 42.35
CA ASP A 29 -10.38 -14.05 42.71
C ASP A 29 -9.87 -15.13 41.72
N GLY A 30 -8.53 -15.26 41.64
CA GLY A 30 -7.87 -16.53 41.29
C GLY A 30 -6.66 -16.53 40.33
N SER A 31 -5.45 -16.39 40.90
CA SER A 31 -4.13 -16.91 40.43
C SER A 31 -3.24 -16.04 39.50
N PRO A 32 -1.94 -15.86 39.81
CA PRO A 32 -1.03 -15.07 38.98
C PRO A 32 -0.35 -15.93 37.91
N THR A 33 -0.62 -15.66 36.64
CA THR A 33 0.28 -16.02 35.54
C THR A 33 0.73 -14.74 34.85
N THR A 34 2.01 -14.44 35.01
CA THR A 34 2.75 -13.44 34.24
C THR A 34 2.60 -13.75 32.74
N GLY A 35 1.76 -12.98 32.04
CA GLY A 35 1.62 -13.01 30.59
C GLY A 35 2.10 -11.68 30.00
N ILE A 36 3.22 -11.72 29.29
CA ILE A 36 3.84 -10.60 28.56
C ILE A 36 2.93 -10.19 27.37
N PRO A 37 2.89 -8.91 26.96
CA PRO A 37 1.99 -8.43 25.92
C PRO A 37 2.44 -8.84 24.51
N GLY A 38 1.46 -9.20 23.68
CA GLY A 38 1.42 -8.90 22.25
C GLY A 38 2.59 -9.37 21.39
N THR A 39 2.59 -10.63 20.98
CA THR A 39 3.27 -11.02 19.75
C THR A 39 2.41 -10.55 18.57
N ALA A 40 2.84 -9.45 17.94
CA ALA A 40 2.49 -9.20 16.55
C ALA A 40 2.92 -10.43 15.74
N GLU A 41 1.97 -11.03 15.02
CA GLU A 41 2.23 -12.09 14.05
C GLU A 41 3.06 -11.47 12.93
N GLY A 42 4.39 -11.53 13.09
CA GLY A 42 5.33 -11.23 12.04
C GLY A 42 5.08 -12.20 10.91
N THR A 43 4.63 -11.68 9.77
CA THR A 43 4.73 -12.37 8.48
C THR A 43 6.13 -12.96 8.37
N GLU A 44 6.23 -14.29 8.37
CA GLU A 44 7.48 -14.99 8.09
C GLU A 44 8.01 -14.49 6.74
N ALA A 45 9.14 -13.78 6.78
CA ALA A 45 9.87 -13.42 5.58
C ALA A 45 10.37 -14.71 4.94
N THR A 46 9.67 -15.20 3.93
CA THR A 46 10.22 -16.18 2.99
C THR A 46 11.49 -15.56 2.39
N THR A 47 12.66 -16.01 2.82
CA THR A 47 13.96 -15.58 2.29
C THR A 47 14.16 -16.17 0.90
N THR A 48 13.44 -15.63 -0.07
CA THR A 48 13.70 -15.89 -1.48
C THR A 48 15.09 -15.32 -1.79
N PRO A 49 16.00 -16.07 -2.44
CA PRO A 49 17.30 -15.52 -2.81
C PRO A 49 17.11 -14.23 -3.61
N VAL A 50 17.71 -13.15 -3.12
CA VAL A 50 17.68 -11.84 -3.79
C VAL A 50 18.56 -11.90 -5.03
N SER A 51 18.03 -11.43 -6.16
CA SER A 51 18.71 -11.49 -7.44
C SER A 51 18.48 -10.20 -8.22
N LEU A 52 19.59 -9.57 -8.62
CA LEU A 52 19.64 -8.46 -9.57
C LEU A 52 19.75 -8.96 -11.02
N THR A 53 19.27 -10.17 -11.31
CA THR A 53 19.17 -10.67 -12.68
C THR A 53 17.73 -10.51 -13.15
N PRO A 54 17.48 -9.69 -14.19
CA PRO A 54 16.13 -9.58 -14.76
C PRO A 54 15.61 -10.93 -15.25
N GLY A 55 14.35 -11.20 -14.96
CA GLY A 55 13.62 -12.35 -15.48
C GLY A 55 12.82 -12.00 -16.75
N PRO A 56 12.05 -12.96 -17.30
CA PRO A 56 11.23 -12.72 -18.46
C PRO A 56 10.05 -11.77 -18.16
N THR A 57 9.83 -10.80 -19.04
CA THR A 57 8.62 -9.98 -19.07
C THR A 57 7.55 -10.59 -19.97
N GLN A 58 6.29 -10.27 -19.71
CA GLN A 58 5.15 -10.68 -20.52
C GLN A 58 4.48 -9.46 -21.14
N THR A 59 4.03 -9.61 -22.38
CA THR A 59 3.19 -8.62 -23.06
C THR A 59 1.73 -8.87 -22.70
N LEU A 60 1.00 -7.80 -22.39
CA LEU A 60 -0.44 -7.88 -22.15
C LEU A 60 -1.19 -8.26 -23.45
N PRO A 61 -2.36 -8.91 -23.33
CA PRO A 61 -3.19 -9.20 -24.49
C PRO A 61 -3.54 -7.92 -25.30
N PRO A 62 -3.76 -8.02 -26.62
CA PRO A 62 -4.10 -6.87 -27.44
C PRO A 62 -5.31 -6.08 -26.92
N GLY A 63 -5.20 -4.75 -26.95
CA GLY A 63 -6.22 -3.83 -26.42
C GLY A 63 -6.21 -3.67 -24.89
N LYS A 64 -5.32 -4.39 -24.18
CA LYS A 64 -5.16 -4.30 -22.73
C LYS A 64 -3.84 -3.67 -22.32
N GLU A 65 -3.19 -2.92 -23.21
CA GLU A 65 -1.87 -2.37 -22.98
C GLU A 65 -1.90 -1.27 -21.89
N VAL A 66 -0.85 -1.24 -21.07
CA VAL A 66 -0.62 -0.19 -20.07
C VAL A 66 0.85 0.20 -20.05
N ALA A 67 1.14 1.38 -19.53
CA ALA A 67 2.46 1.97 -19.50
C ALA A 67 2.82 2.44 -18.09
N PHE A 68 4.12 2.38 -17.80
CA PHE A 68 4.71 2.88 -16.56
C PHE A 68 5.94 3.72 -16.89
N GLN A 69 6.23 4.66 -16.01
CA GLN A 69 7.47 5.41 -16.01
C GLN A 69 8.28 5.03 -14.77
N VAL A 70 9.58 4.80 -14.96
CA VAL A 70 10.53 4.57 -13.87
C VAL A 70 11.54 5.71 -13.92
N THR A 71 11.58 6.52 -12.87
CA THR A 71 12.35 7.77 -12.82
C THR A 71 13.42 7.65 -11.73
N PRO A 72 14.69 7.39 -12.07
CA PRO A 72 15.77 7.34 -11.09
C PRO A 72 16.13 8.75 -10.60
N GLY A 73 16.43 8.86 -9.31
CA GLY A 73 16.85 10.09 -8.65
C GLY A 73 15.73 11.13 -8.50
N PHE A 74 14.49 10.69 -8.37
CA PHE A 74 13.31 11.55 -8.17
C PHE A 74 12.45 10.99 -7.02
N PRO A 75 11.91 11.84 -6.13
CA PRO A 75 11.95 13.30 -6.14
C PRO A 75 13.28 13.92 -5.68
N SER A 76 14.10 13.19 -4.93
CA SER A 76 15.40 13.70 -4.46
C SER A 76 16.58 12.89 -5.01
N ARG A 77 17.46 13.57 -5.75
CA ARG A 77 18.77 13.04 -6.13
C ARG A 77 19.68 12.83 -4.91
N PHE A 78 19.58 13.69 -3.90
CA PHE A 78 20.40 13.61 -2.69
C PHE A 78 20.01 12.45 -1.76
N LYS A 79 18.77 11.96 -1.89
CA LYS A 79 18.31 10.76 -1.17
C LYS A 79 18.33 9.51 -2.04
N HIS A 80 18.82 9.64 -3.28
CA HIS A 80 18.84 8.56 -4.26
C HIS A 80 17.46 7.89 -4.39
N ASP A 81 16.41 8.71 -4.49
CA ASP A 81 15.04 8.20 -4.58
C ASP A 81 14.77 7.59 -5.97
N LEU A 82 13.99 6.51 -6.03
CA LEU A 82 13.51 5.88 -7.25
C LEU A 82 11.99 5.93 -7.30
N THR A 83 11.41 6.59 -8.29
CA THR A 83 9.94 6.69 -8.43
C THR A 83 9.42 5.86 -9.59
N ILE A 84 8.38 5.07 -9.33
CA ILE A 84 7.63 4.32 -10.34
C ILE A 84 6.24 4.92 -10.44
N THR A 85 5.83 5.32 -11.64
CA THR A 85 4.57 6.02 -11.91
C THR A 85 3.74 5.23 -12.93
N PHE A 86 2.45 5.11 -12.68
CA PHE A 86 1.52 4.54 -13.65
C PHE A 86 1.05 5.59 -14.66
N ASN A 87 1.31 5.35 -15.95
CA ASN A 87 0.99 6.28 -17.03
C ASN A 87 -0.36 5.96 -17.72
N GLY A 88 -1.07 4.94 -17.24
CA GLY A 88 -2.34 4.50 -17.84
C GLY A 88 -2.15 3.65 -19.09
N GLY A 89 -3.17 3.63 -19.95
CA GLY A 89 -3.19 2.89 -21.21
C GLY A 89 -4.59 2.35 -21.52
N LYS A 90 -4.75 1.72 -22.68
CA LYS A 90 -6.05 1.20 -23.14
C LYS A 90 -6.64 0.16 -22.19
N GLY A 91 -5.79 -0.60 -21.51
CA GLY A 91 -6.19 -1.66 -20.59
C GLY A 91 -6.41 -1.23 -19.14
N GLN A 92 -6.30 0.07 -18.80
CA GLN A 92 -6.34 0.56 -17.42
C GLN A 92 -7.60 0.10 -16.66
N ASP A 93 -8.78 0.24 -17.26
CA ASP A 93 -10.06 -0.13 -16.64
C ASP A 93 -10.24 -1.65 -16.48
N LEU A 94 -9.34 -2.44 -17.08
CA LEU A 94 -9.33 -3.90 -17.00
C LEU A 94 -8.35 -4.41 -15.93
N LEU A 95 -7.62 -3.52 -15.25
CA LEU A 95 -6.71 -3.89 -14.17
C LEU A 95 -7.47 -4.10 -12.85
N LYS A 96 -6.96 -5.01 -12.02
CA LYS A 96 -7.35 -5.08 -10.61
C LYS A 96 -6.88 -3.82 -9.88
N LYS A 97 -7.48 -3.55 -8.72
CA LYS A 97 -7.21 -2.34 -7.91
C LYS A 97 -5.75 -2.17 -7.49
N ASN A 98 -4.98 -3.25 -7.41
CA ASN A 98 -3.59 -3.22 -6.97
C ASN A 98 -2.69 -3.73 -8.09
N ILE A 99 -1.74 -2.89 -8.48
CA ILE A 99 -0.58 -3.23 -9.30
C ILE A 99 0.58 -3.47 -8.34
N GLU A 100 1.25 -4.61 -8.44
CA GLU A 100 2.35 -4.96 -7.55
C GLU A 100 3.67 -4.42 -8.11
N VAL A 101 4.39 -3.66 -7.28
CA VAL A 101 5.72 -3.16 -7.57
C VAL A 101 6.68 -3.79 -6.57
N ARG A 102 7.70 -4.49 -7.06
CA ARG A 102 8.76 -5.05 -6.24
C ARG A 102 10.10 -4.48 -6.70
N VAL A 103 10.84 -3.89 -5.77
CA VAL A 103 12.17 -3.34 -6.01
C VAL A 103 13.17 -4.06 -5.14
N THR A 104 14.16 -4.69 -5.77
CA THR A 104 15.33 -5.23 -5.07
C THR A 104 16.44 -4.19 -5.19
N LYS A 105 16.82 -3.58 -4.07
CA LYS A 105 17.87 -2.57 -4.00
C LYS A 105 19.26 -3.19 -4.19
N SER A 106 20.24 -2.36 -4.51
CA SER A 106 21.66 -2.74 -4.57
C SER A 106 22.18 -3.32 -3.25
N THR A 107 21.61 -2.88 -2.12
CA THR A 107 21.89 -3.37 -0.77
C THR A 107 21.36 -4.79 -0.51
N GLY A 108 20.55 -5.33 -1.42
CA GLY A 108 19.83 -6.59 -1.25
C GLY A 108 18.50 -6.45 -0.52
N GLU A 109 18.14 -5.25 -0.04
CA GLU A 109 16.81 -4.98 0.53
C GLU A 109 15.73 -5.14 -0.54
N VAL A 110 14.64 -5.83 -0.21
CA VAL A 110 13.48 -5.97 -1.08
C VAL A 110 12.34 -5.12 -0.52
N VAL A 111 11.87 -4.18 -1.34
CA VAL A 111 10.71 -3.33 -1.04
C VAL A 111 9.57 -3.73 -1.96
N THR A 112 8.39 -3.97 -1.39
CA THR A 112 7.18 -4.28 -2.14
C THR A 112 6.12 -3.23 -1.83
N GLU A 113 5.64 -2.59 -2.89
CA GLU A 113 4.64 -1.52 -2.84
C GLU A 113 3.50 -1.83 -3.80
N THR A 114 2.39 -1.11 -3.65
CA THR A 114 1.24 -1.23 -4.55
C THR A 114 0.88 0.11 -5.17
N LEU A 115 0.65 0.11 -6.49
CA LEU A 115 0.05 1.22 -7.22
C LEU A 115 -1.43 0.95 -7.47
N GLN A 116 -2.22 2.00 -7.51
CA GLN A 116 -3.56 2.01 -8.06
C GLN A 116 -3.49 2.17 -9.58
N PRO A 117 -4.43 1.57 -10.34
CA PRO A 117 -4.54 1.80 -11.78
C PRO A 117 -5.16 3.17 -12.08
N ILE A 118 -4.60 4.24 -11.52
CA ILE A 118 -5.00 5.64 -11.69
C ILE A 118 -3.83 6.40 -12.31
N ILE A 119 -4.07 7.14 -13.39
CA ILE A 119 -2.98 7.83 -14.11
C ILE A 119 -2.31 8.82 -13.16
N GLY A 120 -0.98 8.76 -13.08
CA GLY A 120 -0.17 9.60 -12.22
C GLY A 120 0.02 9.07 -10.80
N ASP A 121 -0.63 7.96 -10.43
CA ASP A 121 -0.33 7.29 -9.17
C ASP A 121 1.12 6.79 -9.18
N ALA A 122 1.81 6.97 -8.05
CA ALA A 122 3.24 6.77 -7.97
C ALA A 122 3.68 6.27 -6.60
N VAL A 123 4.73 5.45 -6.61
CA VAL A 123 5.44 4.99 -5.41
C VAL A 123 6.88 5.45 -5.50
N THR A 124 7.41 5.94 -4.38
CA THR A 124 8.79 6.38 -4.25
C THR A 124 9.52 5.45 -3.31
N ILE A 125 10.60 4.86 -3.79
CA ILE A 125 11.51 4.02 -3.01
C ILE A 125 12.71 4.89 -2.62
N SER A 126 12.86 5.15 -1.32
CA SER A 126 14.00 5.92 -0.81
C SER A 126 15.26 5.07 -0.62
N ASP A 127 16.40 5.76 -0.59
CA ASP A 127 17.73 5.17 -0.39
C ASP A 127 18.02 4.04 -1.40
N ALA A 128 17.70 4.28 -2.67
CA ALA A 128 17.83 3.33 -3.77
C ALA A 128 19.10 3.57 -4.58
N GLU A 129 20.20 4.02 -3.97
CA GLU A 129 21.47 4.29 -4.66
C GLU A 129 22.02 3.05 -5.38
N GLY A 130 22.53 3.23 -6.60
CA GLY A 130 23.14 2.16 -7.41
C GLY A 130 22.14 1.35 -8.25
N GLU A 131 22.46 0.09 -8.53
CA GLU A 131 21.66 -0.79 -9.38
C GLU A 131 20.47 -1.41 -8.63
N ASN A 132 19.26 -1.14 -9.11
CA ASN A 132 18.02 -1.68 -8.53
C ASN A 132 17.28 -2.51 -9.57
N ARG A 133 16.82 -3.70 -9.19
CA ARG A 133 15.91 -4.48 -10.04
C ARG A 133 14.48 -4.07 -9.76
N VAL A 134 13.82 -3.51 -10.77
CA VAL A 134 12.42 -3.09 -10.72
C VAL A 134 11.56 -4.14 -11.42
N GLU A 135 10.62 -4.71 -10.68
CA GLU A 135 9.61 -5.64 -11.18
C GLU A 135 8.22 -5.00 -11.01
N VAL A 136 7.43 -4.98 -12.08
CA VAL A 136 6.04 -4.52 -12.04
C VAL A 136 5.14 -5.60 -12.60
N SER A 137 4.18 -6.03 -11.79
CA SER A 137 3.20 -7.05 -12.13
C SER A 137 1.79 -6.48 -12.08
N VAL A 138 1.05 -6.68 -13.16
CA VAL A 138 -0.36 -6.27 -13.26
C VAL A 138 -1.25 -7.49 -13.32
N SER A 139 -2.40 -7.44 -12.67
CA SER A 139 -3.43 -8.46 -12.79
C SER A 139 -4.66 -7.90 -13.49
N LEU A 140 -5.23 -8.68 -14.41
CA LEU A 140 -6.48 -8.28 -15.07
C LEU A 140 -7.69 -8.74 -14.24
N VAL A 141 -8.78 -7.98 -14.29
CA VAL A 141 -10.08 -8.36 -13.70
C VAL A 141 -10.66 -9.62 -14.36
N THR A 142 -10.32 -9.84 -15.64
CA THR A 142 -10.67 -11.05 -16.39
C THR A 142 -9.83 -12.27 -16.02
N GLY A 143 -8.86 -12.12 -15.12
CA GLY A 143 -7.88 -13.14 -14.76
C GLY A 143 -6.55 -13.00 -15.50
N GLY A 144 -5.52 -13.67 -14.96
CA GLY A 144 -4.14 -13.55 -15.41
C GLY A 144 -3.35 -12.47 -14.67
N THR A 145 -2.09 -12.76 -14.40
CA THR A 145 -1.10 -11.82 -13.85
C THR A 145 0.08 -11.78 -14.80
N TYR A 146 0.52 -10.57 -15.13
CA TYR A 146 1.53 -10.31 -16.15
C TYR A 146 2.64 -9.45 -15.54
N LYS A 147 3.87 -9.97 -15.52
CA LYS A 147 5.04 -9.15 -15.18
C LYS A 147 5.45 -8.33 -16.40
N VAL A 148 5.09 -7.06 -16.40
CA VAL A 148 5.24 -6.14 -17.55
C VAL A 148 6.54 -5.37 -17.52
N ILE A 149 7.16 -5.21 -16.35
CA ILE A 149 8.51 -4.67 -16.19
C ILE A 149 9.32 -5.64 -15.35
N ASP A 150 10.53 -5.90 -15.80
CA ASP A 150 11.59 -6.57 -15.05
C ASP A 150 12.93 -6.10 -15.64
N ARG A 151 13.59 -5.13 -15.00
CA ARG A 151 14.85 -4.56 -15.50
C ARG A 151 15.67 -3.92 -14.39
N ILE A 152 16.95 -3.71 -14.67
CA ILE A 152 17.84 -2.93 -13.81
C ILE A 152 17.70 -1.45 -14.13
N VAL A 153 17.58 -0.64 -13.07
CA VAL A 153 17.60 0.83 -13.12
C VAL A 153 18.70 1.30 -12.17
N GLU A 154 19.64 2.05 -12.72
CA GLU A 154 20.70 2.71 -11.96
C GLU A 154 20.20 4.06 -11.43
N VAL A 155 20.34 4.27 -10.13
CA VAL A 155 20.08 5.55 -9.47
C VAL A 155 21.43 6.18 -9.11
N PRO A 156 21.73 7.38 -9.64
CA PRO A 156 22.98 8.09 -9.35
C PRO A 156 22.95 8.74 -7.97
#